data_AF-A0AAJ0HD97-F1
#
_entry.id   AF-A0AAJ0HD97-F1
#
_cell.length_a   1.000
_cell.length_b   1.000
_cell.length_c   1.000
_cell.angle_alpha   90.00
_cell.angle_beta   90.00
_cell.angle_gamma   90.00
#
_symmetry.space_group_name_H-M   'P 1'
#
loop_
_entity.id
_entity.type
_entity.pdbx_description
1 polymer ?
#
loop_
_entity_poly.entity_id
_entity_poly.type
_entity_poly.pdbx_seq_one_letter_code
_entity_poly.pdbx_strand_id
1 'polypeptide(L)'
;MSTTSSASGTPNRPGDLQAPWIRGAEMQYDIEEVAPGRILMRSLNFISTHILRRRAAEVRGQVSPVSRRLGMPVVLVQNGRDVPVGTVPAGTNVAATLLMTEIRPENGGWGYSSAPWVGDVGNVVVVREDGKDLEIEDLRLMALFLLQRVKPKMIGALSAGSVSLAKKREVLKFITRENMLKFKDELHASGNPGVSYAGMGESNSASFIRGICGFVLFFYLVYMFAGATACKAVVKAYLVCFCIVTFYNCYPVLAFMMFRNR
;
A
#
# COMPACT_ATOMS: atom_id res chain seq x y z
N MET A 1 -59.66 35.50 -15.86
CA MET A 1 -59.76 34.56 -17.00
C MET A 1 -58.78 35.05 -18.05
N SER A 2 -57.58 34.44 -18.12
CA SER A 2 -57.22 33.44 -19.15
C SER A 2 -56.75 34.16 -20.43
N THR A 3 -55.54 34.06 -20.96
CA THR A 3 -54.45 33.07 -20.86
C THR A 3 -53.17 33.73 -21.39
N THR A 4 -52.07 33.65 -20.66
CA THR A 4 -50.74 34.12 -21.09
C THR A 4 -49.92 32.97 -21.67
N SER A 5 -49.36 33.26 -22.85
CA SER A 5 -47.97 33.02 -23.27
C SER A 5 -47.38 31.59 -23.25
N SER A 6 -47.20 31.11 -24.48
CA SER A 6 -45.93 30.60 -25.05
C SER A 6 -45.24 29.42 -24.35
N ALA A 7 -45.53 28.24 -24.88
CA ALA A 7 -44.59 27.13 -24.92
C ALA A 7 -43.48 27.46 -25.95
N SER A 8 -42.26 27.70 -25.48
CA SER A 8 -41.04 27.58 -26.28
C SER A 8 -40.02 26.78 -25.48
N GLY A 9 -40.31 25.48 -25.31
CA GLY A 9 -39.32 24.52 -24.84
C GLY A 9 -38.34 24.24 -25.97
N THR A 10 -37.18 24.90 -25.94
CA THR A 10 -36.04 24.49 -26.76
C THR A 10 -35.62 23.08 -26.34
N PRO A 11 -35.49 22.12 -27.28
CA PRO A 11 -34.98 20.80 -26.96
C PRO A 11 -33.51 20.93 -26.54
N ASN A 12 -33.18 20.27 -25.42
CA ASN A 12 -31.85 20.17 -24.85
C ASN A 12 -30.78 19.99 -25.94
N ARG A 13 -29.81 20.92 -25.98
CA ARG A 13 -28.58 20.75 -26.75
C ARG A 13 -27.92 19.42 -26.36
N PRO A 14 -27.48 18.58 -27.31
CA PRO A 14 -26.62 17.43 -27.04
C PRO A 14 -25.19 17.94 -26.79
N GLY A 15 -25.01 18.70 -25.71
CA GLY A 15 -23.71 19.06 -25.16
C GLY A 15 -23.56 18.31 -23.84
N ASP A 16 -22.43 17.64 -23.68
CA ASP A 16 -21.99 16.94 -22.45
C ASP A 16 -22.51 15.51 -22.24
N LEU A 17 -22.63 14.71 -23.31
CA LEU A 17 -22.41 13.27 -23.16
C LEU A 17 -20.92 13.05 -22.85
N GLN A 18 -20.53 13.27 -21.60
CA GLN A 18 -19.22 12.89 -21.10
C GLN A 18 -19.00 11.41 -21.48
N ALA A 19 -17.82 11.10 -22.04
CA ALA A 19 -17.50 9.76 -22.49
C ALA A 19 -17.88 8.73 -21.41
N PRO A 20 -18.50 7.60 -21.78
CA PRO A 20 -18.98 6.61 -20.79
C PRO A 20 -17.83 5.91 -20.04
N TRP A 21 -16.59 6.22 -20.40
CA TRP A 21 -15.36 5.67 -19.87
C TRP A 21 -14.59 6.74 -19.09
N ILE A 22 -13.89 6.31 -18.06
CA ILE A 22 -12.87 7.09 -17.35
C ILE A 22 -11.55 6.34 -17.42
N ARG A 23 -10.43 7.06 -17.47
CA ARG A 23 -9.12 6.47 -17.24
C ARG A 23 -8.94 6.18 -15.76
N GLY A 24 -8.76 4.91 -15.44
CA GLY A 24 -8.25 4.44 -14.17
C GLY A 24 -6.89 3.76 -14.35
N ALA A 25 -6.45 3.11 -13.28
CA ALA A 25 -5.23 2.32 -13.29
C ALA A 25 -5.45 0.97 -12.63
N GLU A 26 -4.83 -0.08 -13.15
CA GLU A 26 -4.67 -1.36 -12.47
C GLU A 26 -3.29 -1.41 -11.83
N MET A 27 -3.26 -1.55 -10.50
CA MET A 27 -2.06 -1.90 -9.75
C MET A 27 -1.87 -3.40 -9.84
N GLN A 28 -0.83 -3.84 -10.55
CA GLN A 28 -0.54 -5.25 -10.67
C GLN A 28 0.31 -5.74 -9.51
N TYR A 29 -0.05 -6.91 -9.01
CA TYR A 29 0.83 -7.69 -8.16
C TYR A 29 1.74 -8.53 -9.05
N ASP A 30 3.05 -8.27 -9.00
CA ASP A 30 4.04 -9.03 -9.76
C ASP A 30 5.04 -9.69 -8.82
N ILE A 31 5.19 -11.01 -8.95
CA ILE A 31 6.27 -11.79 -8.34
C ILE A 31 7.20 -12.17 -9.47
N GLU A 32 8.32 -11.47 -9.60
CA GLU A 32 9.41 -11.93 -10.46
C GLU A 32 10.44 -12.66 -9.59
N GLU A 33 10.62 -13.96 -9.83
CA GLU A 33 11.75 -14.70 -9.30
C GLU A 33 13.00 -14.29 -10.09
N VAL A 34 13.81 -13.40 -9.51
CA VAL A 34 15.00 -12.85 -10.17
C VAL A 34 16.16 -13.87 -10.14
N ALA A 35 16.12 -14.82 -9.20
CA ALA A 35 16.98 -16.00 -9.13
C ALA A 35 16.35 -17.06 -8.22
N PRO A 36 16.75 -18.35 -8.29
CA PRO A 36 16.32 -19.37 -7.34
C PRO A 36 16.45 -18.90 -5.88
N GLY A 37 15.31 -18.72 -5.20
CA GLY A 37 15.26 -18.27 -3.80
C GLY A 37 15.42 -16.75 -3.59
N ARG A 38 15.41 -15.94 -4.65
CA ARG A 38 15.34 -14.47 -4.59
C ARG A 38 14.08 -13.98 -5.30
N ILE A 39 13.03 -13.77 -4.51
CA ILE A 39 11.83 -13.07 -4.95
C ILE A 39 12.09 -11.58 -4.88
N LEU A 40 12.02 -10.89 -6.01
CA LEU A 40 12.10 -9.44 -6.05
C LEU A 40 10.68 -8.90 -6.18
N MET A 41 10.13 -8.34 -5.10
CA MET A 41 8.86 -7.61 -5.19
C MET A 41 9.09 -6.34 -6.00
N ARG A 42 8.85 -6.37 -7.32
CA ARG A 42 8.76 -5.17 -8.17
C ARG A 42 7.46 -4.44 -7.84
N SER A 43 7.44 -3.76 -6.71
CA SER A 43 6.19 -3.43 -6.00
C SER A 43 5.35 -2.27 -6.58
N LEU A 44 5.58 -1.82 -7.82
CA LEU A 44 4.92 -0.64 -8.40
C LEU A 44 4.66 -0.76 -9.92
N ASN A 45 4.01 -1.84 -10.35
CA ASN A 45 3.52 -1.95 -11.72
C ASN A 45 2.09 -1.39 -11.84
N PHE A 46 1.89 -0.45 -12.76
CA PHE A 46 0.63 0.27 -12.97
C PHE A 46 0.29 0.25 -14.46
N ILE A 47 -0.91 -0.22 -14.80
CA ILE A 47 -1.41 -0.26 -16.17
C ILE A 47 -2.59 0.69 -16.32
N SER A 48 -2.59 1.51 -17.37
CA SER A 48 -3.72 2.39 -17.67
C SER A 48 -4.88 1.54 -18.16
N THR A 49 -6.06 1.73 -17.60
CA THR A 49 -7.24 0.96 -17.97
C THR A 49 -8.44 1.88 -18.16
N HIS A 50 -9.28 1.55 -19.13
CA HIS A 50 -10.53 2.26 -19.36
C HIS A 50 -11.65 1.56 -18.61
N ILE A 51 -12.27 2.29 -17.69
CA ILE A 51 -13.33 1.76 -16.84
C ILE A 51 -14.63 2.46 -17.19
N LEU A 52 -15.69 1.68 -17.38
CA LEU A 52 -17.04 2.22 -17.54
C LEU A 52 -17.43 2.99 -16.27
N ARG A 53 -17.85 4.25 -16.42
CA ARG A 53 -18.29 5.10 -15.31
C ARG A 53 -19.39 4.46 -14.47
N ARG A 54 -20.34 3.79 -15.13
CA ARG A 54 -21.40 3.04 -14.46
C ARG A 54 -20.85 1.92 -13.58
N ARG A 55 -19.83 1.21 -14.07
CA ARG A 55 -19.14 0.15 -13.32
C ARG A 55 -18.35 0.76 -12.15
N ALA A 56 -17.69 1.90 -12.32
CA ALA A 56 -17.01 2.59 -11.23
C ALA A 56 -17.97 3.00 -10.09
N ALA A 57 -19.21 3.37 -10.40
CA ALA A 57 -20.24 3.71 -9.42
C ALA A 57 -20.85 2.48 -8.72
N GLU A 58 -20.94 1.34 -9.41
CA GLU A 58 -21.50 0.08 -8.89
C GLU A 58 -20.47 -0.72 -8.07
N VAL A 59 -19.19 -0.51 -8.32
CA VAL A 59 -18.10 -1.23 -7.67
C VAL A 59 -17.90 -0.74 -6.23
N ARG A 60 -18.08 -1.65 -5.26
CA ARG A 60 -17.87 -1.42 -3.81
C ARG A 60 -16.39 -1.24 -3.47
N GLY A 61 -15.78 -0.14 -3.90
CA GLY A 61 -14.42 0.23 -3.54
C GLY A 61 -14.32 0.96 -2.20
N GLN A 62 -13.10 1.12 -1.70
CA GLN A 62 -12.80 1.93 -0.53
C GLN A 62 -11.92 3.11 -0.91
N VAL A 63 -12.25 4.30 -0.38
CA VAL A 63 -11.46 5.50 -0.65
C VAL A 63 -10.21 5.48 0.21
N SER A 64 -9.05 5.70 -0.42
CA SER A 64 -7.77 5.73 0.29
C SER A 64 -7.69 6.93 1.26
N PRO A 65 -7.47 6.70 2.57
CA PRO A 65 -7.32 7.77 3.55
C PRO A 65 -6.18 8.73 3.20
N VAL A 66 -5.07 8.16 2.70
CA VAL A 66 -3.89 8.91 2.29
C VAL A 66 -4.17 9.78 1.07
N SER A 67 -4.75 9.21 0.01
CA SER A 67 -5.03 9.95 -1.22
C SER A 67 -5.98 11.13 -0.98
N ARG A 68 -6.97 10.93 -0.10
CA ARG A 68 -7.86 12.00 0.37
C ARG A 68 -7.07 13.10 1.07
N ARG A 69 -6.10 12.73 1.93
CA ARG A 69 -5.23 13.70 2.59
C ARG A 69 -4.31 14.47 1.63
N LEU A 70 -3.89 13.83 0.54
CA LEU A 70 -3.10 14.43 -0.54
C LEU A 70 -3.95 15.31 -1.51
N GLY A 71 -5.26 15.41 -1.29
CA GLY A 71 -6.14 16.25 -2.11
C GLY A 71 -6.46 15.67 -3.48
N MET A 72 -6.23 14.37 -3.69
CA MET A 72 -6.67 13.64 -4.87
C MET A 72 -7.22 12.27 -4.44
N PRO A 73 -8.47 12.23 -3.93
CA PRO A 73 -9.05 11.01 -3.42
C PRO A 73 -9.21 9.96 -4.53
N VAL A 74 -8.67 8.76 -4.29
CA VAL A 74 -8.84 7.61 -5.16
C VAL A 74 -9.59 6.49 -4.45
N VAL A 75 -10.44 5.81 -5.21
CA VAL A 75 -11.18 4.61 -4.81
C VAL A 75 -10.39 3.41 -5.27
N LEU A 76 -10.04 2.53 -4.32
CA LEU A 76 -9.37 1.27 -4.60
C LEU A 76 -10.40 0.14 -4.55
N VAL A 77 -10.29 -0.74 -5.53
CA VAL A 77 -11.17 -1.89 -5.73
C VAL A 77 -10.28 -3.11 -5.85
N GLN A 78 -10.42 -4.05 -4.92
CA GLN A 78 -9.78 -5.34 -5.06
C GLN A 78 -10.42 -6.06 -6.25
N ASN A 79 -9.62 -6.43 -7.24
CA ASN A 79 -10.12 -7.22 -8.35
C ASN A 79 -10.29 -8.64 -7.82
N GLY A 80 -11.49 -8.93 -7.31
CA GLY A 80 -11.78 -10.22 -6.70
C GLY A 80 -11.68 -11.33 -7.73
N ARG A 81 -10.61 -12.12 -7.68
CA ARG A 81 -10.49 -13.49 -8.23
C ARG A 81 -10.65 -13.70 -9.75
N ASP A 82 -10.97 -12.68 -10.54
CA ASP A 82 -11.14 -12.81 -12.01
C ASP A 82 -9.86 -12.56 -12.81
N VAL A 83 -8.68 -12.73 -12.19
CA VAL A 83 -7.43 -12.86 -12.97
C VAL A 83 -7.38 -14.31 -13.48
N PRO A 84 -7.24 -14.55 -14.80
CA PRO A 84 -7.20 -15.89 -15.34
C PRO A 84 -6.12 -16.72 -14.65
N VAL A 85 -6.52 -17.95 -14.31
CA VAL A 85 -5.77 -18.97 -13.57
C VAL A 85 -4.36 -19.12 -14.13
N GLY A 86 -3.42 -18.46 -13.46
CA GLY A 86 -2.01 -18.80 -13.38
C GLY A 86 -1.68 -18.82 -11.90
N THR A 87 -1.22 -19.96 -11.40
CA THR A 87 -1.06 -20.32 -9.98
C THR A 87 0.00 -19.49 -9.25
N VAL A 88 -0.24 -18.20 -9.06
CA VAL A 88 0.55 -17.36 -8.16
C VAL A 88 -0.33 -17.00 -6.98
N PRO A 89 0.03 -17.37 -5.74
CA PRO A 89 -0.70 -16.96 -4.56
C PRO A 89 -0.89 -15.45 -4.57
N ALA A 90 -2.11 -14.97 -4.31
CA ALA A 90 -2.33 -13.54 -4.11
C ALA A 90 -1.35 -13.06 -3.05
N GLY A 91 -0.48 -12.11 -3.36
CA GLY A 91 0.39 -11.54 -2.36
C GLY A 91 0.06 -10.08 -2.09
N THR A 92 0.91 -9.47 -1.27
CA THR A 92 0.65 -8.10 -0.80
C THR A 92 0.97 -7.10 -1.91
N ASN A 93 -0.06 -6.41 -2.39
CA ASN A 93 0.11 -5.24 -3.24
C ASN A 93 0.54 -4.04 -2.39
N VAL A 94 1.85 -3.82 -2.32
CA VAL A 94 2.44 -2.81 -1.42
C VAL A 94 1.90 -1.41 -1.71
N ALA A 95 1.66 -1.06 -2.97
CA ALA A 95 1.11 0.24 -3.36
C ALA A 95 -0.30 0.45 -2.76
N ALA A 96 -1.18 -0.54 -2.94
CA ALA A 96 -2.53 -0.52 -2.41
C ALA A 96 -2.51 -0.50 -0.87
N THR A 97 -1.70 -1.35 -0.24
CA THR A 97 -1.53 -1.37 1.21
C THR A 97 -1.10 0.00 1.73
N LEU A 98 -0.09 0.64 1.12
CA LEU A 98 0.38 1.97 1.52
C LEU A 98 -0.72 3.03 1.39
N LEU A 99 -1.46 3.04 0.29
CA LEU A 99 -2.55 3.98 0.07
C LEU A 99 -3.70 3.78 1.08
N MET A 100 -3.94 2.56 1.52
CA MET A 100 -4.99 2.21 2.48
C MET A 100 -4.53 2.24 3.94
N THR A 101 -3.34 2.79 4.21
CA THR A 101 -2.82 2.97 5.58
C THR A 101 -3.70 3.94 6.36
N GLU A 102 -4.05 3.59 7.60
CA GLU A 102 -4.73 4.49 8.53
C GLU A 102 -3.77 5.60 8.99
N ILE A 103 -4.20 6.84 8.80
CA ILE A 103 -3.39 8.04 9.08
C ILE A 103 -3.93 8.89 10.23
N ARG A 104 -5.14 8.58 10.75
CA ARG A 104 -5.77 9.29 11.87
C ARG A 104 -5.03 8.99 13.19
N PRO A 105 -4.35 9.97 13.80
CA PRO A 105 -3.52 9.76 14.98
C PRO A 105 -4.23 9.10 16.16
N GLU A 106 -5.51 9.40 16.31
CA GLU A 106 -6.39 8.93 17.38
C GLU A 106 -6.80 7.47 17.19
N ASN A 107 -6.68 6.91 15.98
CA ASN A 107 -7.04 5.52 15.72
C ASN A 107 -5.94 4.56 16.25
N GLY A 108 -6.36 3.48 16.92
CA GLY A 108 -5.48 2.41 17.38
C GLY A 108 -4.77 1.70 16.23
N GLY A 109 -5.37 1.67 15.03
CA GLY A 109 -4.77 1.10 13.82
C GLY A 109 -3.80 2.02 13.06
N TRP A 110 -3.42 3.18 13.62
CA TRP A 110 -2.56 4.15 12.94
C TRP A 110 -1.25 3.55 12.43
N GLY A 111 -0.89 3.86 11.19
CA GLY A 111 0.32 3.35 10.54
C GLY A 111 0.16 1.94 9.96
N TYR A 112 -1.01 1.32 10.14
CA TYR A 112 -1.37 0.03 9.56
C TYR A 112 -2.55 0.18 8.60
N SER A 113 -2.59 -0.67 7.58
CA SER A 113 -3.73 -0.74 6.66
C SER A 113 -4.85 -1.58 7.27
N SER A 114 -6.10 -1.32 6.89
CA SER A 114 -7.22 -2.15 7.37
C SER A 114 -7.12 -3.57 6.80
N ALA A 115 -7.68 -4.55 7.53
CA ALA A 115 -7.57 -5.98 7.24
C ALA A 115 -7.71 -6.39 5.76
N PRO A 116 -8.68 -5.89 4.95
CA PRO A 116 -8.77 -6.31 3.55
C PRO A 116 -7.56 -5.90 2.70
N TRP A 117 -6.77 -4.93 3.15
CA TRP A 117 -5.60 -4.41 2.44
C TRP A 117 -4.27 -4.92 3.03
N VAL A 118 -4.33 -5.94 3.88
CA VAL A 118 -3.19 -6.57 4.54
C VAL A 118 -3.14 -8.04 4.13
N GLY A 119 -2.14 -8.41 3.31
CA GLY A 119 -2.04 -9.77 2.77
C GLY A 119 -3.02 -10.01 1.62
N ASP A 120 -2.65 -10.91 0.70
CA ASP A 120 -3.50 -11.45 -0.37
C ASP A 120 -4.35 -10.42 -1.15
N VAL A 121 -3.82 -9.20 -1.31
CA VAL A 121 -4.54 -8.07 -1.90
C VAL A 121 -4.75 -8.29 -3.40
N GLY A 122 -3.78 -8.93 -4.07
CA GLY A 122 -3.81 -9.19 -5.51
C GLY A 122 -3.78 -7.91 -6.35
N ASN A 123 -4.37 -7.97 -7.55
CA ASN A 123 -4.50 -6.81 -8.42
C ASN A 123 -5.58 -5.86 -7.90
N VAL A 124 -5.33 -4.56 -8.01
CA VAL A 124 -6.24 -3.52 -7.51
C VAL A 124 -6.54 -2.53 -8.61
N VAL A 125 -7.83 -2.33 -8.89
CA VAL A 125 -8.29 -1.30 -9.80
C VAL A 125 -8.47 0.01 -9.02
N VAL A 126 -8.00 1.11 -9.60
CA VAL A 126 -7.98 2.42 -8.97
C VAL A 126 -8.59 3.45 -9.90
N VAL A 127 -9.53 4.23 -9.36
CA VAL A 127 -10.20 5.34 -10.03
C VAL A 127 -10.23 6.54 -9.12
N ARG A 128 -10.42 7.74 -9.68
CA ARG A 128 -10.65 8.92 -8.85
C ARG A 128 -12.08 8.93 -8.31
N GLU A 129 -12.23 9.38 -7.07
CA GLU A 129 -13.54 9.53 -6.41
C GLU A 129 -14.43 10.55 -7.15
N ASP A 130 -13.83 11.57 -7.77
CA ASP A 130 -14.54 12.63 -8.51
C ASP A 130 -14.89 12.25 -9.97
N GLY A 131 -14.63 11.02 -10.39
CA GLY A 131 -14.95 10.53 -11.74
C GLY A 131 -14.12 11.16 -12.86
N LYS A 132 -13.03 11.86 -12.53
CA LYS A 132 -12.06 12.35 -13.52
C LYS A 132 -11.04 11.27 -13.86
N ASP A 133 -10.31 11.51 -14.94
CA ASP A 133 -9.20 10.65 -15.34
C ASP A 133 -8.07 10.65 -14.30
N LEU A 134 -7.55 9.45 -14.05
CA LEU A 134 -6.38 9.20 -13.22
C LEU A 134 -5.16 8.95 -14.09
N GLU A 135 -4.15 9.81 -13.98
CA GLU A 135 -2.85 9.59 -14.62
C GLU A 135 -2.04 8.57 -13.80
N ILE A 136 -1.36 7.65 -14.50
CA ILE A 136 -0.53 6.63 -13.85
C ILE A 136 0.60 7.28 -13.05
N GLU A 137 1.19 8.34 -13.61
CA GLU A 137 2.33 9.06 -13.06
C GLU A 137 1.99 9.65 -11.69
N ASP A 138 0.77 10.17 -11.52
CA ASP A 138 0.31 10.71 -10.24
C ASP A 138 0.14 9.59 -9.20
N LEU A 139 -0.43 8.45 -9.61
CA LEU A 139 -0.60 7.28 -8.74
C LEU A 139 0.75 6.69 -8.32
N ARG A 140 1.68 6.58 -9.26
CA ARG A 140 3.05 6.12 -9.02
C ARG A 140 3.80 7.07 -8.09
N LEU A 141 3.69 8.38 -8.32
CA LEU A 141 4.28 9.40 -7.46
C LEU A 141 3.75 9.32 -6.03
N MET A 142 2.42 9.16 -5.86
CA MET A 142 1.82 8.97 -4.54
C MET A 142 2.41 7.75 -3.83
N ALA A 143 2.46 6.60 -4.51
CA ALA A 143 2.98 5.36 -3.93
C ALA A 143 4.47 5.47 -3.56
N LEU A 144 5.30 6.08 -4.42
CA LEU A 144 6.72 6.32 -4.15
C LEU A 144 6.95 7.26 -2.98
N PHE A 145 6.22 8.38 -2.95
CA PHE A 145 6.29 9.33 -1.85
C PHE A 145 5.96 8.64 -0.52
N LEU A 146 4.92 7.80 -0.52
CA LEU A 146 4.55 7.03 0.67
C LEU A 146 5.63 6.05 1.08
N LEU A 147 6.15 5.28 0.13
CA LEU A 147 7.15 4.26 0.39
C LEU A 147 8.46 4.86 0.90
N GLN A 148 8.94 5.94 0.29
CA GLN A 148 10.29 6.46 0.55
C GLN A 148 10.33 7.55 1.62
N ARG A 149 9.27 8.34 1.79
CA ARG A 149 9.27 9.49 2.71
C ARG A 149 8.34 9.31 3.89
N VAL A 150 7.14 8.80 3.67
CA VAL A 150 6.13 8.69 4.73
C VAL A 150 6.35 7.45 5.60
N LYS A 151 6.55 6.27 4.98
CA LYS A 151 6.72 5.00 5.69
C LYS A 151 7.88 5.02 6.69
N PRO A 152 9.08 5.55 6.37
CA PRO A 152 10.16 5.66 7.37
C PRO A 152 9.79 6.54 8.56
N LYS A 153 9.08 7.66 8.34
CA LYS A 153 8.61 8.54 9.41
C LYS A 153 7.54 7.87 10.28
N MET A 154 6.64 7.10 9.66
CA MET A 154 5.66 6.28 10.40
C MET A 154 6.35 5.24 11.28
N ILE A 155 7.31 4.48 10.73
CA ILE A 155 8.08 3.49 11.49
C ILE A 155 8.82 4.19 12.65
N GLY A 156 9.48 5.32 12.40
CA GLY A 156 10.15 6.09 13.45
C GLY A 156 9.21 6.57 14.56
N ALA A 157 7.96 6.93 14.22
CA ALA A 157 6.95 7.29 15.20
C ALA A 157 6.44 6.09 16.01
N LEU A 158 6.42 4.88 15.43
CA LEU A 158 6.01 3.64 16.10
C LEU A 158 7.12 3.06 17.01
N SER A 159 8.38 3.12 16.59
CA SER A 159 9.51 2.47 17.30
C SER A 159 9.96 3.16 18.59
N ALA A 160 9.41 4.32 18.94
CA ALA A 160 9.94 5.16 20.01
C ALA A 160 9.49 4.82 21.44
N GLY A 161 9.16 3.55 21.74
CA GLY A 161 8.85 3.05 23.10
C GLY A 161 7.54 3.54 23.73
N SER A 162 6.98 4.66 23.24
CA SER A 162 5.62 5.12 23.49
C SER A 162 5.14 5.91 22.26
N VAL A 163 4.09 5.44 21.60
CA VAL A 163 3.57 6.09 20.40
C VAL A 163 2.84 7.37 20.81
N SER A 164 3.59 8.46 20.92
CA SER A 164 3.02 9.77 21.26
C SER A 164 2.12 10.27 20.13
N LEU A 165 0.91 10.70 20.49
CA LEU A 165 -0.03 11.36 19.59
C LEU A 165 0.61 12.56 18.87
N ALA A 166 1.55 13.25 19.52
CA ALA A 166 2.27 14.38 18.92
C ALA A 166 3.12 13.94 17.71
N LYS A 167 3.82 12.80 17.81
CA LYS A 167 4.62 12.25 16.70
C LYS A 167 3.74 11.78 15.55
N LYS A 168 2.62 11.10 15.85
CA LYS A 168 1.64 10.72 14.83
C LYS A 168 1.10 11.94 14.07
N ARG A 169 0.79 13.03 14.79
CA ARG A 169 0.35 14.31 14.21
C ARG A 169 1.43 14.99 13.37
N GLU A 170 2.70 14.90 13.77
CA GLU A 170 3.82 15.40 12.98
C GLU A 170 3.92 14.69 11.62
N VAL A 171 3.80 13.37 11.61
CA VAL A 171 3.75 12.59 10.36
C VAL A 171 2.54 12.99 9.52
N LEU A 172 1.37 13.18 10.12
CA LEU A 172 0.18 13.63 9.39
C LEU A 172 0.34 15.04 8.79
N LYS A 173 1.05 15.94 9.47
CA LYS A 173 1.42 17.27 8.95
C LYS A 173 2.41 17.16 7.79
N PHE A 174 3.22 16.12 7.75
CA PHE A 174 4.13 15.86 6.63
C PHE A 174 3.42 15.31 5.39
N ILE A 175 2.34 14.55 5.55
CA ILE A 175 1.54 14.02 4.43
C ILE A 175 0.71 15.16 3.84
N THR A 176 1.30 15.88 2.88
CA THR A 176 0.64 16.95 2.12
C THR A 176 0.99 16.88 0.64
N ARG A 177 0.16 17.51 -0.19
CA ARG A 177 0.38 17.57 -1.64
C ARG A 177 1.66 18.33 -1.97
N GLU A 178 1.94 19.41 -1.25
CA GLU A 178 3.13 20.25 -1.45
C GLU A 178 4.41 19.46 -1.21
N ASN A 179 4.48 18.66 -0.14
CA ASN A 179 5.64 17.81 0.13
C ASN A 179 5.81 16.70 -0.90
N MET A 180 4.71 16.17 -1.45
CA MET A 180 4.74 15.19 -2.53
C MET A 180 5.27 15.81 -3.84
N LEU A 181 4.84 17.02 -4.17
CA LEU A 181 5.33 17.75 -5.36
C LEU A 181 6.80 18.14 -5.21
N LYS A 182 7.22 18.62 -4.02
CA LYS A 182 8.64 18.84 -3.74
C LYS A 182 9.47 17.56 -3.92
N PHE A 183 8.94 16.42 -3.48
CA PHE A 183 9.58 15.13 -3.71
C PHE A 183 9.66 14.77 -5.20
N LYS A 184 8.65 15.10 -6.00
CA LYS A 184 8.68 14.95 -7.47
C LYS A 184 9.81 15.77 -8.08
N ASP A 185 9.96 17.03 -7.67
CA ASP A 185 11.01 17.92 -8.18
C ASP A 185 12.40 17.40 -7.78
N GLU A 186 12.57 16.92 -6.55
CA GLU A 186 13.82 16.28 -6.09
C GLU A 186 14.15 15.02 -6.91
N LEU A 187 13.15 14.20 -7.25
CA LEU A 187 13.34 13.03 -8.12
C LEU A 187 13.82 13.45 -9.52
N HIS A 188 13.22 14.48 -10.12
CA HIS A 188 13.65 14.99 -11.43
C HIS A 188 15.05 15.62 -11.39
N ALA A 189 15.35 16.40 -10.35
CA ALA A 189 16.65 17.06 -10.16
C ALA A 189 17.79 16.08 -9.91
N SER A 190 17.50 14.90 -9.36
CA SER A 190 18.50 13.85 -9.12
C SER A 190 19.06 13.20 -10.39
N GLY A 191 18.67 13.66 -11.57
CA GLY A 191 19.24 13.20 -12.84
C GLY A 191 18.92 11.74 -13.14
N ASN A 192 17.79 11.26 -12.63
CA ASN A 192 17.26 9.93 -12.88
C ASN A 192 16.04 10.01 -13.83
N PRO A 193 16.19 10.52 -15.07
CA PRO A 193 15.08 10.67 -16.02
C PRO A 193 14.57 9.32 -16.56
N GLY A 194 15.14 8.20 -16.11
CA GLY A 194 14.84 6.85 -16.59
C GLY A 194 15.11 5.77 -15.56
N VAL A 195 14.64 5.93 -14.32
CA VAL A 195 14.47 4.74 -13.47
C VAL A 195 13.38 3.90 -14.10
N SER A 196 13.78 3.00 -15.00
CA SER A 196 13.11 1.72 -15.13
C SER A 196 12.98 1.17 -13.71
N TYR A 197 11.76 1.23 -13.16
CA TYR A 197 11.43 0.85 -11.78
C TYR A 197 11.58 -0.66 -11.52
N ALA A 198 12.18 -1.39 -12.46
CA ALA A 198 12.55 -2.80 -12.40
C ALA A 198 13.63 -3.16 -11.35
N GLY A 199 14.34 -2.17 -10.78
CA GLY A 199 15.54 -2.42 -9.96
C GLY A 199 15.44 -2.12 -8.45
N MET A 200 14.30 -1.70 -7.90
CA MET A 200 14.23 -1.22 -6.50
C MET A 200 14.01 -2.31 -5.44
N GLY A 201 14.64 -3.48 -5.61
CA GLY A 201 14.44 -4.65 -4.74
C GLY A 201 15.53 -4.97 -3.71
N GLU A 202 16.71 -4.35 -3.78
CA GLU A 202 17.88 -4.92 -3.07
C GLU A 202 18.17 -4.34 -1.68
N SER A 203 17.75 -3.12 -1.33
CA SER A 203 18.29 -2.45 -0.13
C SER A 203 17.45 -2.57 1.16
N ASN A 204 16.15 -2.90 1.06
CA ASN A 204 15.26 -2.88 2.23
C ASN A 204 15.00 -4.25 2.86
N SER A 205 15.15 -5.35 2.11
CA SER A 205 15.01 -6.72 2.63
C SER A 205 16.18 -7.09 3.55
N ALA A 206 17.41 -6.76 3.17
CA ALA A 206 18.58 -6.98 3.99
C ALA A 206 18.53 -6.18 5.31
N SER A 207 18.00 -4.96 5.28
CA SER A 207 17.85 -4.10 6.46
C SER A 207 16.76 -4.61 7.42
N PHE A 208 15.65 -5.11 6.87
CA PHE A 208 14.56 -5.71 7.64
C PHE A 208 14.97 -7.07 8.24
N ILE A 209 15.63 -7.93 7.46
CA ILE A 209 16.16 -9.23 7.91
C ILE A 209 17.26 -9.02 8.96
N ARG A 210 18.19 -8.07 8.76
CA ARG A 210 19.19 -7.71 9.78
C ARG A 210 18.55 -7.18 11.06
N GLY A 211 17.46 -6.41 10.94
CA GLY A 211 16.67 -5.95 12.09
C GLY A 211 16.05 -7.11 12.87
N ILE A 212 15.43 -8.07 12.18
CA ILE A 212 14.82 -9.26 12.80
C ILE A 212 15.90 -10.17 13.40
N CYS A 213 16.99 -10.46 12.68
CA CYS A 213 18.09 -11.28 13.18
C CYS A 213 18.77 -10.63 14.39
N GLY A 214 18.98 -9.30 14.37
CA GLY A 214 19.53 -8.56 15.50
C GLY A 214 18.60 -8.58 16.72
N PHE A 215 17.30 -8.47 16.50
CA PHE A 215 16.30 -8.56 17.56
C PHE A 215 16.27 -9.96 18.19
N VAL A 216 16.25 -11.02 17.39
CA VAL A 216 16.30 -12.41 17.89
C VAL A 216 17.59 -12.68 18.65
N LEU A 217 18.74 -12.23 18.13
CA LEU A 217 20.03 -12.42 18.79
C LEU A 217 20.11 -11.65 20.13
N PHE A 218 19.56 -10.43 20.19
CA PHE A 218 19.48 -9.65 21.42
C PHE A 218 18.66 -10.36 22.50
N PHE A 219 17.47 -10.86 22.17
CA PHE A 219 16.65 -11.61 23.12
C PHE A 219 17.28 -12.94 23.53
N TYR A 220 17.98 -13.61 22.62
CA TYR A 220 18.74 -14.82 22.93
C TYR A 220 19.90 -14.54 23.91
N LEU A 221 20.64 -13.44 23.72
CA LEU A 221 21.69 -13.02 24.66
C LEU A 221 21.12 -12.61 26.01
N VAL A 222 20.03 -11.84 26.04
CA VAL A 222 19.32 -11.50 27.29
C VAL A 222 18.86 -12.77 28.01
N TYR A 223 18.35 -13.78 27.29
CA TYR A 223 17.98 -15.07 27.87
C TYR A 223 19.19 -15.82 28.46
N MET A 224 20.34 -15.81 27.77
CA MET A 224 21.56 -16.47 28.22
C MET A 224 22.17 -15.81 29.48
N PHE A 225 22.04 -14.49 29.61
CA PHE A 225 22.63 -13.73 30.73
C PHE A 225 21.66 -13.43 31.88
N ALA A 226 20.35 -13.65 31.71
CA ALA A 226 19.37 -13.48 32.79
C ALA A 226 19.47 -14.63 33.82
N GLY A 227 20.34 -14.43 34.81
CA GLY A 227 20.48 -15.28 35.99
C GLY A 227 19.33 -15.11 36.98
N ALA A 228 18.14 -15.61 36.67
CA ALA A 228 17.09 -15.91 37.66
C ALA A 228 15.99 -16.78 37.02
N THR A 229 15.61 -17.85 37.73
CA THR A 229 14.61 -18.85 37.30
C THR A 229 13.24 -18.25 36.96
N ALA A 230 12.85 -17.12 37.55
CA ALA A 230 11.58 -16.43 37.24
C ALA A 230 11.58 -15.70 35.88
N CYS A 231 12.73 -15.22 35.42
CA CYS A 231 12.85 -14.51 34.13
C CYS A 231 12.79 -15.49 32.94
N LYS A 232 13.26 -16.73 33.15
CA LYS A 232 13.30 -17.76 32.11
C LYS A 232 11.92 -18.17 31.62
N ALA A 233 10.90 -18.22 32.48
CA ALA A 233 9.54 -18.60 32.09
C ALA A 233 8.87 -17.54 31.19
N VAL A 234 9.01 -16.27 31.54
CA VAL A 234 8.45 -15.15 30.76
C VAL A 234 9.18 -15.01 29.42
N VAL A 235 10.51 -15.10 29.42
CA VAL A 235 11.28 -15.04 28.18
C VAL A 235 11.00 -16.26 27.30
N LYS A 236 10.81 -17.45 27.88
CA LYS A 236 10.42 -18.66 27.13
C LYS A 236 9.02 -18.53 26.54
N ALA A 237 8.05 -17.97 27.27
CA ALA A 237 6.70 -17.71 26.73
C ALA A 237 6.74 -16.67 25.59
N TYR A 238 7.54 -15.61 25.74
CA TYR A 238 7.76 -14.62 24.69
C TYR A 238 8.46 -15.18 23.48
N LEU A 239 9.51 -16.01 23.65
CA LEU A 239 10.19 -16.69 22.55
C LEU A 239 9.27 -17.67 21.85
N VAL A 240 8.42 -18.41 22.60
CA VAL A 240 7.44 -19.32 21.99
C VAL A 240 6.38 -18.54 21.21
N CYS A 241 5.82 -17.47 21.76
CA CYS A 241 4.88 -16.62 21.01
C CYS A 241 5.55 -15.97 19.79
N PHE A 242 6.76 -15.44 19.94
CA PHE A 242 7.50 -14.82 18.84
C PHE A 242 7.87 -15.85 17.78
N CYS A 243 8.33 -17.04 18.17
CA CYS A 243 8.58 -18.15 17.26
C CYS A 243 7.30 -18.60 16.60
N ILE A 244 6.15 -18.69 17.28
CA ILE A 244 4.86 -19.02 16.67
C ILE A 244 4.48 -17.94 15.66
N VAL A 245 4.54 -16.66 16.00
CA VAL A 245 4.21 -15.56 15.08
C VAL A 245 5.17 -15.54 13.89
N THR A 246 6.47 -15.74 14.11
CA THR A 246 7.47 -15.80 13.05
C THR A 246 7.29 -17.06 12.21
N PHE A 247 6.95 -18.20 12.83
CA PHE A 247 6.68 -19.44 12.14
C PHE A 247 5.42 -19.28 11.30
N TYR A 248 4.28 -18.83 11.82
CA TYR A 248 3.08 -18.59 11.00
C TYR A 248 3.30 -17.58 9.87
N ASN A 249 4.13 -16.56 10.05
CA ASN A 249 4.47 -15.61 8.99
C ASN A 249 5.54 -16.12 7.99
N CYS A 250 6.42 -17.04 8.41
CA CYS A 250 7.50 -17.59 7.58
C CYS A 250 7.25 -19.03 7.09
N TYR A 251 6.26 -19.74 7.63
CA TYR A 251 5.89 -21.11 7.29
C TYR A 251 5.39 -21.25 5.85
N PRO A 252 4.68 -20.26 5.25
CA PRO A 252 4.39 -20.30 3.82
C PRO A 252 5.67 -20.34 2.97
N VAL A 253 6.74 -19.68 3.45
CA VAL A 253 8.04 -19.62 2.77
C VAL A 253 8.84 -20.92 2.97
N LEU A 254 8.82 -21.49 4.18
CA LEU A 254 9.53 -22.74 4.51
C LEU A 254 8.85 -24.00 3.99
N ALA A 255 7.52 -24.09 4.02
CA ALA A 255 6.76 -25.20 3.45
C ALA A 255 6.94 -25.28 1.93
N PHE A 256 7.06 -24.12 1.27
CA PHE A 256 7.38 -24.02 -0.16
C PHE A 256 8.81 -24.48 -0.48
N MET A 257 9.79 -24.23 0.40
CA MET A 257 11.15 -24.73 0.25
C MET A 257 11.27 -26.25 0.47
N MET A 258 10.45 -26.86 1.34
CA MET A 258 10.49 -28.31 1.58
C MET A 258 9.78 -29.13 0.49
N PHE A 259 8.76 -28.58 -0.18
CA PHE A 259 8.09 -29.26 -1.30
C PHE A 259 8.89 -29.26 -2.62
N ARG A 260 9.99 -28.50 -2.69
CA ARG A 260 10.85 -28.37 -3.88
C ARG A 260 11.91 -29.48 -4.03
N ASN A 261 12.10 -30.33 -3.02
CA ASN A 261 13.10 -31.42 -3.02
C ASN A 261 12.46 -32.82 -3.06
N ARG A 262 11.28 -32.97 -3.65
CA ARG A 262 10.71 -34.25 -4.07
C ARG A 262 10.36 -34.23 -5.54
#